data_AF-A0ABC8AZ81-F1
#
_entry.id   AF-A0ABC8AZ81-F1
#
_cell.length_a   1.000
_cell.length_b   1.000
_cell.length_c   1.000
_cell.angle_alpha   90.00
_cell.angle_beta   90.00
_cell.angle_gamma   90.00
#
_symmetry.space_group_name_H-M   'P 1'
#
loop_
_entity.id
_entity.type
_entity.pdbx_description
1 polymer ?
#
loop_
_entity_poly.entity_id
_entity_poly.type
_entity_poly.pdbx_seq_one_letter_code
_entity_poly.pdbx_strand_id
1 'polypeptide(L)'
;MGDRKVLRPGKWRTACGLAAMVTIAATVFVPQSTAHAAGCAAVDVVVARGTGEPGWLGDQIGDPLYGMLADRLPASISAYRVNYPADYSFNVGAGSADLVSHMIAAAAACPGQEFILVGYSQGAAVVHAALGTGAVNWYPGRVQLPGDIGARVAAVLLFGDPVRGVGGNVPGEYS
;
A
#
# COMPACT_ATOMS: atom_id res chain seq x y z
N MET A 1 -53.31 -27.97 -87.22
CA MET A 1 -52.40 -27.56 -86.12
C MET A 1 -53.10 -26.40 -85.39
N GLY A 2 -53.79 -26.58 -84.26
CA GLY A 2 -53.25 -27.04 -82.97
C GLY A 2 -52.52 -25.85 -82.32
N ASP A 3 -53.24 -24.97 -81.61
CA ASP A 3 -53.26 -24.86 -80.13
C ASP A 3 -52.10 -23.95 -79.62
N ARG A 4 -52.23 -22.95 -78.74
CA ARG A 4 -53.18 -22.69 -77.65
C ARG A 4 -53.12 -21.22 -77.22
N LYS A 5 -54.21 -20.81 -76.58
CA LYS A 5 -54.52 -19.49 -76.03
C LYS A 5 -53.63 -19.08 -74.85
N VAL A 6 -53.42 -17.77 -74.79
CA VAL A 6 -52.94 -16.94 -73.68
C VAL A 6 -53.87 -17.06 -72.47
N LEU A 7 -53.30 -17.06 -71.26
CA LEU A 7 -53.67 -16.21 -70.09
C LEU A 7 -53.03 -16.79 -68.81
N ARG A 8 -52.26 -15.95 -68.10
CA ARG A 8 -52.02 -16.13 -66.66
C ARG A 8 -52.18 -14.79 -65.91
N PRO A 9 -52.65 -14.85 -64.66
CA PRO A 9 -53.15 -13.71 -63.86
C PRO A 9 -51.96 -12.97 -63.21
N GLY A 10 -52.05 -11.74 -62.72
CA GLY A 10 -53.04 -11.16 -61.83
C GLY A 10 -52.29 -10.55 -60.64
N LYS A 11 -52.32 -9.21 -60.56
CA LYS A 11 -52.15 -8.30 -59.41
C LYS A 11 -51.73 -8.92 -58.06
N TRP A 12 -50.72 -8.35 -57.39
CA TRP A 12 -50.93 -7.55 -56.17
C TRP A 12 -49.63 -7.04 -55.49
N ARG A 13 -49.69 -5.74 -55.14
CA ARG A 13 -49.28 -5.11 -53.86
C ARG A 13 -47.80 -4.90 -53.56
N THR A 14 -47.44 -3.62 -53.71
CA THR A 14 -46.47 -2.88 -52.91
C THR A 14 -46.58 -3.17 -51.41
N ALA A 15 -45.46 -3.44 -50.76
CA ALA A 15 -45.31 -3.37 -49.32
C ALA A 15 -44.00 -2.63 -48.99
N CYS A 16 -44.13 -1.50 -48.28
CA CYS A 16 -43.04 -0.77 -47.66
C CYS A 16 -42.38 -1.65 -46.59
N GLY A 17 -41.09 -1.96 -46.74
CA GLY A 17 -40.27 -2.51 -45.66
C GLY A 17 -39.62 -1.37 -44.89
N LEU A 18 -40.08 -1.12 -43.66
CA LEU A 18 -39.35 -0.33 -42.67
C LEU A 18 -38.08 -1.12 -42.27
N ALA A 19 -36.91 -0.63 -42.67
CA ALA A 19 -35.64 -1.12 -42.15
C ALA A 19 -35.44 -0.59 -40.73
N ALA A 20 -35.68 -1.43 -39.73
CA ALA A 20 -35.28 -1.15 -38.35
C ALA A 20 -33.75 -1.32 -38.24
N MET A 21 -33.02 -0.21 -38.19
CA MET A 21 -31.58 -0.23 -37.85
C MET A 21 -31.43 -0.50 -36.35
N VAL A 22 -31.08 -1.74 -36.00
CA VAL A 22 -30.63 -2.10 -34.65
C VAL A 22 -29.18 -1.62 -34.52
N THR A 23 -28.96 -0.49 -33.84
CA THR A 23 -27.63 -0.04 -33.46
C THR A 23 -27.17 -0.83 -32.23
N ILE A 24 -26.29 -1.81 -32.45
CA ILE A 24 -25.57 -2.47 -31.35
C ILE A 24 -24.57 -1.44 -30.82
N ALA A 25 -24.87 -0.83 -29.67
CA ALA A 25 -23.91 -0.04 -28.93
C ALA A 25 -22.87 -0.99 -28.33
N ALA A 26 -21.77 -1.21 -29.05
CA ALA A 26 -20.62 -1.93 -28.52
C ALA A 26 -20.00 -1.08 -27.41
N THR A 27 -20.28 -1.42 -26.15
CA THR A 27 -19.55 -0.88 -25.01
C THR A 27 -18.13 -1.44 -25.06
N VAL A 28 -17.20 -0.63 -25.57
CA VAL A 28 -15.77 -0.93 -25.49
C VAL A 28 -15.38 -0.90 -24.02
N PHE A 29 -15.13 -2.07 -23.43
CA PHE A 29 -14.52 -2.17 -22.12
C PHE A 29 -13.05 -1.75 -22.27
N VAL A 30 -12.80 -0.46 -22.06
CA VAL A 30 -11.42 0.06 -22.01
C VAL A 30 -10.87 -0.38 -20.65
N PRO A 31 -9.82 -1.22 -20.59
CA PRO A 31 -9.16 -1.48 -19.32
C PRO A 31 -8.66 -0.13 -18.78
N GLN A 32 -9.15 0.27 -17.61
CA GLN A 32 -8.64 1.44 -16.92
C GLN A 32 -7.19 1.15 -16.57
N SER A 33 -6.25 1.74 -17.29
CA SER A 33 -4.87 1.83 -16.85
C SER A 33 -4.86 2.61 -15.54
N THR A 34 -4.62 1.93 -14.43
CA THR A 34 -4.27 2.58 -13.18
C THR A 34 -3.03 3.41 -13.47
N ALA A 35 -3.14 4.73 -13.32
CA ALA A 35 -1.97 5.59 -13.36
C ALA A 35 -1.11 5.23 -12.15
N HIS A 36 -0.15 4.32 -12.32
CA HIS A 36 0.95 4.23 -11.39
C HIS A 36 1.69 5.55 -11.54
N ALA A 37 1.66 6.39 -10.50
CA ALA A 37 2.63 7.46 -10.41
C ALA A 37 3.99 6.79 -10.59
N ALA A 38 4.74 7.20 -11.62
CA ALA A 38 5.94 6.51 -12.11
C ALA A 38 7.13 6.54 -11.13
N GLY A 39 6.87 6.65 -9.82
CA GLY A 39 7.85 6.67 -8.73
C GLY A 39 7.36 6.05 -7.41
N CYS A 40 6.17 5.43 -7.33
CA CYS A 40 5.75 4.72 -6.12
C CYS A 40 6.39 3.33 -6.07
N ALA A 41 7.22 3.07 -5.07
CA ALA A 41 7.60 1.70 -4.73
C ALA A 41 6.38 0.93 -4.21
N ALA A 42 6.25 -0.34 -4.58
CA ALA A 42 5.24 -1.25 -4.04
C ALA A 42 5.28 -1.33 -2.50
N VAL A 43 6.48 -1.35 -1.92
CA VAL A 43 6.67 -1.43 -0.46
C VAL A 43 7.57 -0.30 0.02
N ASP A 44 7.19 0.35 1.10
CA ASP A 44 8.01 1.33 1.79
C ASP A 44 8.50 0.79 3.14
N VAL A 45 9.82 0.69 3.27
CA VAL A 45 10.47 0.15 4.47
C VAL A 45 10.78 1.32 5.41
N VAL A 46 9.95 1.46 6.45
CA VAL A 46 10.04 2.54 7.42
C VAL A 46 10.87 2.08 8.62
N VAL A 47 12.06 2.67 8.80
CA VAL A 47 13.06 2.21 9.77
C VAL A 47 13.28 3.22 10.88
N ALA A 48 13.02 2.78 12.12
CA ALA A 48 13.39 3.48 13.35
C ALA A 48 14.68 2.85 13.93
N ARG A 49 15.78 3.60 13.86
CA ARG A 49 17.12 3.17 14.33
C ARG A 49 17.24 3.15 15.86
N GLY A 50 18.20 2.43 16.40
CA GLY A 50 18.55 2.42 17.82
C GLY A 50 19.28 3.67 18.30
N THR A 51 19.49 3.74 19.62
CA THR A 51 20.14 4.87 20.28
C THR A 51 21.59 5.02 19.81
N GLY A 52 21.93 6.19 19.27
CA GLY A 52 23.28 6.54 18.84
C GLY A 52 23.77 5.77 17.61
N GLU A 53 22.91 5.05 16.90
CA GLU A 53 23.32 4.31 15.71
C GLU A 53 23.84 5.28 14.61
N PRO A 54 25.04 5.03 14.05
CA PRO A 54 25.48 5.67 12.82
C PRO A 54 24.74 5.04 11.62
N GLY A 55 25.16 5.39 10.39
CA GLY A 55 24.49 4.92 9.18
C GLY A 55 23.24 5.72 8.84
N TRP A 56 22.65 5.41 7.69
CA TRP A 56 21.46 6.14 7.23
C TRP A 56 20.22 5.61 7.94
N LEU A 57 19.93 4.31 7.81
CA LEU A 57 18.81 3.64 8.50
C LEU A 57 19.20 3.04 9.86
N GLY A 58 20.48 3.13 10.23
CA GLY A 58 21.07 2.44 11.38
C GLY A 58 21.91 1.26 10.90
N ASP A 59 23.20 1.21 11.25
CA ASP A 59 24.14 0.25 10.68
C ASP A 59 24.03 -1.17 11.26
N GLN A 60 23.46 -1.34 12.46
CA GLN A 60 23.36 -2.67 13.07
C GLN A 60 22.23 -3.51 12.45
N ILE A 61 21.10 -2.87 12.14
CA ILE A 61 19.91 -3.55 11.63
C ILE A 61 19.38 -2.90 10.34
N GLY A 62 19.17 -1.58 10.34
CA GLY A 62 18.43 -0.90 9.27
C GLY A 62 19.08 -1.03 7.89
N ASP A 63 20.31 -0.55 7.76
CA ASP A 63 21.07 -0.55 6.51
C ASP A 63 21.28 -1.99 5.96
N PRO A 64 21.77 -2.97 6.75
CA PRO A 64 21.94 -4.34 6.22
C PRO A 64 20.62 -5.03 5.90
N LEU A 65 19.56 -4.83 6.70
CA LEU A 65 18.25 -5.43 6.43
C LEU A 65 17.65 -4.87 5.14
N TYR A 66 17.73 -3.56 4.92
CA TYR A 66 17.22 -2.95 3.69
C TYR A 66 17.97 -3.47 2.47
N GLY A 67 19.30 -3.61 2.54
CA GLY A 67 20.09 -4.24 1.47
C GLY A 67 19.63 -5.67 1.16
N MET A 68 19.39 -6.49 2.20
CA MET A 68 18.86 -7.84 2.02
C MET A 68 17.46 -7.86 1.41
N LEU A 69 16.58 -6.94 1.80
CA LEU A 69 15.24 -6.82 1.24
C LEU A 69 15.30 -6.41 -0.24
N ALA A 70 16.19 -5.47 -0.60
CA ALA A 70 16.39 -5.04 -1.99
C ALA A 70 16.81 -6.21 -2.89
N ASP A 71 17.63 -7.12 -2.37
CA ASP A 71 18.11 -8.29 -3.11
C ASP A 71 17.08 -9.43 -3.20
N ARG A 72 16.22 -9.59 -2.19
CA ARG A 72 15.41 -10.80 -1.99
C ARG A 72 13.92 -10.60 -2.25
N LEU A 73 13.41 -9.39 -2.06
CA LEU A 73 11.98 -9.14 -2.19
C LEU A 73 11.62 -8.99 -3.67
N PRO A 74 10.67 -9.78 -4.22
CA PRO A 74 10.24 -9.67 -5.60
C PRO A 74 9.29 -8.48 -5.81
N ALA A 75 9.61 -7.33 -5.23
CA ALA A 75 8.84 -6.09 -5.29
C ALA A 75 9.79 -4.88 -5.24
N SER A 76 9.42 -3.78 -5.90
CA SER A 76 10.16 -2.52 -5.76
C SER A 76 10.01 -1.99 -4.33
N ILE A 77 11.12 -1.59 -3.71
CA ILE A 77 11.11 -1.04 -2.36
C ILE A 77 11.67 0.39 -2.30
N SER A 78 11.14 1.20 -1.40
CA SER A 78 11.74 2.44 -0.91
C SER A 78 12.12 2.30 0.56
N ALA A 79 12.95 3.21 1.07
CA ALA A 79 13.26 3.28 2.48
C ALA A 79 12.95 4.68 3.01
N TYR A 80 12.40 4.70 4.22
CA TYR A 80 12.26 5.91 5.00
C TYR A 80 12.99 5.78 6.34
N ARG A 81 13.90 6.72 6.58
CA ARG A 81 14.54 6.89 7.88
C ARG A 81 13.63 7.71 8.77
N VAL A 82 13.08 7.11 9.83
CA VAL A 82 12.30 7.86 10.82
C VAL A 82 13.17 8.98 11.39
N ASN A 83 12.67 10.21 11.25
CA ASN A 83 13.40 11.42 11.57
C ASN A 83 13.15 11.85 13.01
N TYR A 84 13.98 11.31 13.88
CA TYR A 84 14.01 11.66 15.30
C TYR A 84 15.44 11.57 15.84
N PRO A 85 15.71 12.13 17.03
CA PRO A 85 17.07 12.23 17.55
C PRO A 85 17.80 10.88 17.68
N ALA A 86 17.06 9.82 18.03
CA ALA A 86 17.61 8.52 18.38
C ALA A 86 18.77 8.63 19.39
N ASP A 87 18.63 9.49 20.40
CA ASP A 87 19.64 9.72 21.43
C ASP A 87 19.15 9.24 22.80
N TYR A 88 19.92 9.49 23.85
CA TYR A 88 19.60 9.07 25.21
C TYR A 88 18.42 9.82 25.85
N SER A 89 17.85 10.84 25.19
CA SER A 89 16.58 11.45 25.63
C SER A 89 15.38 10.51 25.44
N PHE A 90 15.56 9.46 24.63
CA PHE A 90 14.56 8.41 24.38
C PHE A 90 13.23 8.98 23.88
N ASN A 91 13.27 9.97 22.98
CA ASN A 91 12.08 10.66 22.47
C ASN A 91 11.26 9.79 21.49
N VAL A 92 10.66 8.72 22.03
CA VAL A 92 9.78 7.77 21.34
C VAL A 92 8.55 8.47 20.76
N GLY A 93 8.04 9.49 21.45
CA GLY A 93 6.92 10.30 20.99
C GLY A 93 7.19 10.94 19.63
N ALA A 94 8.29 11.68 19.51
CA ALA A 94 8.71 12.29 18.25
C ALA A 94 8.94 11.26 17.13
N GLY A 95 9.57 10.13 17.46
CA GLY A 95 9.76 9.04 16.48
C GLY A 95 8.44 8.50 15.94
N SER A 96 7.47 8.23 16.81
CA SER A 96 6.16 7.73 16.37
C SER A 96 5.36 8.77 15.59
N ALA A 97 5.45 10.04 15.96
CA ALA A 97 4.82 11.14 15.23
C ALA A 97 5.35 11.27 13.80
N ASP A 98 6.67 11.23 13.63
CA ASP A 98 7.31 11.29 12.32
C ASP A 98 6.97 10.07 11.45
N LEU A 99 7.08 8.87 12.02
CA LEU A 99 6.72 7.62 11.34
C LEU A 99 5.26 7.66 10.83
N VAL A 100 4.31 8.04 11.68
CA VAL A 100 2.89 8.11 11.31
C VAL A 100 2.65 9.18 10.25
N SER A 101 3.26 10.36 10.40
CA SER A 101 3.13 11.44 9.43
C SER A 101 3.65 11.03 8.05
N HIS A 102 4.79 10.33 8.00
CA HIS A 102 5.35 9.80 6.77
C HIS A 102 4.42 8.80 6.11
N MET A 103 3.91 7.81 6.86
CA MET A 103 3.01 6.80 6.30
C MET A 103 1.69 7.39 5.78
N ILE A 104 1.12 8.39 6.46
CA ILE A 104 -0.07 9.11 5.98
C ILE A 104 0.23 9.80 4.64
N ALA A 105 1.36 10.51 4.55
CA ALA A 105 1.75 11.21 3.33
C ALA A 105 2.05 10.23 2.17
N ALA A 106 2.79 9.16 2.47
CA ALA A 106 3.12 8.10 1.52
C ALA A 106 1.85 7.39 1.00
N ALA A 107 0.92 7.03 1.88
CA ALA A 107 -0.34 6.40 1.48
C ALA A 107 -1.23 7.32 0.63
N ALA A 108 -1.21 8.62 0.89
CA ALA A 108 -1.93 9.61 0.09
C ALA A 108 -1.31 9.78 -1.31
N ALA A 109 0.02 9.76 -1.40
CA ALA A 109 0.75 9.86 -2.67
C ALA A 109 0.70 8.54 -3.48
N CYS A 110 0.70 7.41 -2.78
CA CYS A 110 0.80 6.07 -3.34
C CYS A 110 -0.31 5.17 -2.75
N PRO A 111 -1.54 5.23 -3.28
CA PRO A 111 -2.69 4.53 -2.69
C PRO A 111 -2.59 3.00 -2.65
N GLY A 112 -1.68 2.39 -3.39
CA GLY A 112 -1.42 0.95 -3.37
C GLY A 112 -0.11 0.54 -2.68
N GLN A 113 0.60 1.48 -2.05
CA GLN A 113 1.86 1.19 -1.35
C GLN A 113 1.57 0.54 0.01
N GLU A 114 2.30 -0.55 0.28
CA GLU A 114 2.32 -1.24 1.56
C GLU A 114 3.55 -0.83 2.38
N PHE A 115 3.52 -1.10 3.68
CA PHE A 115 4.59 -0.69 4.60
C PHE A 115 5.20 -1.88 5.33
N ILE A 116 6.52 -1.86 5.49
CA ILE A 116 7.23 -2.72 6.43
C ILE A 116 7.79 -1.80 7.52
N LEU A 117 7.43 -2.04 8.77
CA LEU A 117 7.96 -1.28 9.90
C LEU A 117 9.12 -2.03 10.52
N VAL A 118 10.27 -1.35 10.66
CA VAL A 118 11.47 -1.91 11.27
C VAL A 118 11.86 -1.05 12.47
N GLY A 119 12.14 -1.70 13.60
CA GLY A 119 12.60 -1.01 14.81
C GLY A 119 13.74 -1.76 15.50
N TYR A 120 14.81 -1.05 15.85
CA TYR A 120 15.89 -1.61 16.68
C TYR A 120 16.00 -0.88 18.03
N SER A 121 16.03 -1.62 19.14
CA SER A 121 16.21 -1.07 20.49
C SER A 121 15.19 0.05 20.80
N GLN A 122 15.64 1.31 20.96
CA GLN A 122 14.76 2.47 21.08
C GLN A 122 13.78 2.61 19.90
N GLY A 123 14.21 2.28 18.68
CA GLY A 123 13.36 2.29 17.50
C GLY A 123 12.25 1.24 17.55
N ALA A 124 12.44 0.11 18.25
CA ALA A 124 11.34 -0.83 18.48
C ALA A 124 10.25 -0.21 19.37
N ALA A 125 10.64 0.58 20.38
CA ALA A 125 9.69 1.35 21.18
C ALA A 125 8.94 2.42 20.35
N VAL A 126 9.60 3.04 19.37
CA VAL A 126 8.96 3.94 18.38
C VAL A 126 7.88 3.21 17.58
N VAL A 127 8.18 2.03 17.05
CA VAL A 127 7.22 1.23 16.28
C VAL A 127 6.05 0.78 17.17
N HIS A 128 6.32 0.31 18.40
CA HIS A 128 5.25 -0.01 19.35
C HIS A 128 4.35 1.17 19.68
N ALA A 129 4.91 2.38 19.82
CA ALA A 129 4.14 3.59 20.07
C ALA A 129 3.24 3.95 18.89
N ALA A 130 3.72 3.77 17.65
CA ALA A 130 2.92 3.93 16.43
C ALA A 130 1.82 2.88 16.29
N LEU A 131 2.08 1.64 16.72
CA LEU A 131 1.09 0.56 16.72
C LEU A 131 0.15 0.59 17.95
N GLY A 132 0.34 1.53 18.88
CA GLY A 132 -0.50 1.65 20.08
C GLY A 132 -0.35 0.48 21.06
N THR A 133 0.84 -0.11 21.17
CA THR A 133 1.05 -1.38 21.90
C THR A 133 2.04 -1.28 23.05
N GLY A 134 1.88 -2.17 24.03
CA GLY A 134 2.76 -2.27 25.19
C GLY A 134 2.76 -1.05 26.11
N ALA A 135 3.74 -0.99 27.02
CA ALA A 135 3.83 0.07 28.03
C ALA A 135 4.11 1.46 27.43
N VAL A 136 4.72 1.53 26.25
CA VAL A 136 4.97 2.78 25.53
C VAL A 136 3.68 3.46 25.04
N ASN A 137 2.54 2.80 25.20
CA ASN A 137 1.23 3.40 24.96
C ASN A 137 0.94 4.59 25.90
N TRP A 138 1.70 4.77 26.98
CA TRP A 138 1.57 5.94 27.86
C TRP A 138 2.65 7.01 27.62
N TYR A 139 3.50 6.85 26.61
CA TYR A 139 4.62 7.75 26.37
C TYR A 139 4.15 9.14 25.90
N PRO A 140 4.65 10.26 26.47
CA PRO A 140 4.24 11.59 26.05
C PRO A 140 4.54 11.89 24.58
N GLY A 141 3.60 12.56 23.90
CA GLY A 141 3.77 13.01 22.52
C GLY A 141 3.75 11.91 21.46
N ARG A 142 3.44 10.66 21.84
CA ARG A 142 3.28 9.58 20.87
C ARG A 142 2.08 9.79 19.97
N VAL A 143 2.18 9.25 18.76
CA VAL A 143 1.09 9.23 17.77
C VAL A 143 0.91 7.80 17.32
N GLN A 144 -0.34 7.36 17.20
CA GLN A 144 -0.68 6.04 16.70
C GLN A 144 -1.12 6.12 15.24
N LEU A 145 -0.92 5.03 14.50
CA LEU A 145 -1.42 4.89 13.15
C LEU A 145 -2.96 4.89 13.16
N PRO A 146 -3.60 5.69 12.28
CA PRO A 146 -5.00 5.50 11.94
C PRO A 146 -5.23 4.08 11.41
N GLY A 147 -6.37 3.47 11.73
CA GLY A 147 -6.62 2.06 11.41
C GLY A 147 -6.56 1.73 9.91
N ASP A 148 -6.95 2.66 9.04
CA ASP A 148 -6.88 2.52 7.58
C ASP A 148 -5.45 2.56 7.02
N ILE A 149 -4.54 3.25 7.72
CA ILE A 149 -3.10 3.27 7.40
C ILE A 149 -2.42 2.05 8.02
N GLY A 150 -2.77 1.70 9.26
CA GLY A 150 -2.29 0.49 9.94
C GLY A 150 -2.60 -0.78 9.13
N ALA A 151 -3.78 -0.87 8.53
CA ALA A 151 -4.17 -2.00 7.67
C ALA A 151 -3.27 -2.20 6.42
N ARG A 152 -2.38 -1.27 6.10
CA ARG A 152 -1.40 -1.36 5.00
C ARG A 152 -0.02 -1.83 5.45
N VAL A 153 0.16 -2.10 6.74
CA VAL A 153 1.41 -2.66 7.28
C VAL A 153 1.44 -4.15 6.98
N ALA A 154 2.29 -4.55 6.04
CA ALA A 154 2.45 -5.94 5.62
C ALA A 154 3.31 -6.76 6.59
N ALA A 155 4.24 -6.10 7.30
CA ALA A 155 5.10 -6.76 8.29
C ALA A 155 5.66 -5.78 9.31
N VAL A 156 5.95 -6.29 10.51
CA VAL A 156 6.64 -5.57 11.58
C VAL A 156 7.84 -6.38 12.06
N LEU A 157 9.03 -5.78 12.00
CA LEU A 157 10.31 -6.41 12.34
C LEU A 157 10.98 -5.66 13.48
N LEU A 158 10.89 -6.21 14.70
CA LEU A 158 11.44 -5.58 15.92
C LEU A 158 12.65 -6.36 16.43
N PHE A 159 13.77 -5.66 16.59
CA PHE A 159 15.05 -6.22 17.01
C PHE A 159 15.49 -5.57 18.32
N GLY A 160 15.99 -6.37 19.27
CA GLY A 160 16.40 -5.86 20.58
C GLY A 160 15.28 -5.13 21.32
N ASP A 161 14.04 -5.58 21.15
CA ASP A 161 12.83 -4.87 21.56
C ASP A 161 12.65 -4.82 23.09
N PRO A 162 12.79 -3.64 23.72
CA PRO A 162 12.62 -3.49 25.16
C PRO A 162 11.16 -3.61 25.61
N VAL A 163 10.20 -3.35 24.71
CA VAL A 163 8.76 -3.38 25.02
C VAL A 163 8.28 -4.82 25.16
N ARG A 164 8.75 -5.73 24.30
CA ARG A 164 8.57 -7.17 24.48
C ARG A 164 9.23 -7.69 25.75
N GLY A 165 10.38 -7.15 26.14
CA GLY A 165 11.04 -7.49 27.40
C GLY A 165 10.18 -7.24 28.66
N VAL A 166 9.21 -6.33 28.57
CA VAL A 166 8.26 -6.00 29.66
C VAL A 166 6.83 -6.48 29.39
N GLY A 167 6.66 -7.45 28.48
CA GLY A 167 5.39 -8.13 28.22
C GLY A 167 4.51 -7.50 27.14
N GLY A 168 4.99 -6.48 26.41
CA GLY A 168 4.32 -5.99 25.21
C GLY A 168 4.45 -6.97 24.04
N ASN A 169 3.51 -6.90 23.10
CA ASN A 169 3.54 -7.70 21.88
C ASN A 169 3.06 -6.86 20.70
N VAL A 170 3.48 -7.26 19.50
CA VAL A 170 2.90 -6.77 18.25
C VAL A 170 1.53 -7.45 18.08
N PRO A 171 0.45 -6.71 17.74
CA PRO A 171 -0.87 -7.29 17.50
C PRO A 171 -0.84 -8.34 16.40
N GLY A 172 -1.68 -9.37 16.53
CA GLY A 172 -1.69 -10.51 15.61
C GLY A 172 -2.02 -10.17 14.15
N GLU A 173 -2.63 -9.01 13.91
CA GLU A 173 -2.90 -8.48 12.56
C GLU A 173 -1.63 -8.04 11.82
N TYR A 174 -0.48 -7.93 12.51
CA TYR A 174 0.81 -7.57 11.93
C TYR A 174 1.88 -8.68 12.05
N SER A 175 1.49 -9.87 12.54
CA SER A 175 2.41 -10.99 12.89
C SER A 175 2.37 -12.15 11.92
#